data_AF-A0A2V8I8U5-F1
#
_entry.id   AF-A0A2V8I8U5-F1
#
_cell.length_a   1.000
_cell.length_b   1.000
_cell.length_c   1.000
_cell.angle_alpha   90.00
_cell.angle_beta   90.00
_cell.angle_gamma   90.00
#
_symmetry.space_group_name_H-M   'P 1'
#
loop_
_entity.id
_entity.type
_entity.pdbx_description
1 polymer ?
#
loop_
_entity_poly.entity_id
_entity_poly.type
_entity_poly.pdbx_seq_one_letter_code
_entity_poly.pdbx_strand_id
1 'polypeptide(L)'
;MRGISATLSSPKGSTSSSGSFHVKITVADALLKELERIGVDTVFGIISIHNIPFYDAIKRHGGFRVVAGRHEGAVVNMADA
;
A
#
# COMPACT_ATOMS: atom_id res chain seq x y z
N MET A 1 6.82 -66.02 -16.46
CA MET A 1 6.78 -65.56 -15.06
C MET A 1 6.45 -64.07 -15.05
N ARG A 2 5.27 -63.71 -14.51
CA ARG A 2 4.82 -62.43 -13.89
C ARG A 2 5.29 -61.12 -14.57
N GLY A 3 4.45 -60.25 -15.14
CA GLY A 3 3.11 -59.83 -14.74
C GLY A 3 3.17 -58.82 -13.60
N ILE A 4 3.23 -57.51 -13.89
CA ILE A 4 2.79 -56.42 -12.98
C ILE A 4 2.49 -55.14 -13.76
N SER A 5 1.19 -54.87 -13.84
CA SER A 5 0.57 -53.56 -14.10
C SER A 5 0.85 -52.64 -12.91
N ALA A 6 1.28 -51.40 -13.18
CA ALA A 6 1.28 -50.33 -12.19
C ALA A 6 0.53 -49.14 -12.80
N THR A 7 -0.79 -49.15 -12.61
CA THR A 7 -1.65 -47.98 -12.73
C THR A 7 -1.17 -46.90 -11.76
N LEU A 8 -0.41 -45.93 -12.27
CA LEU A 8 -0.11 -44.71 -11.51
C LEU A 8 -1.38 -43.87 -11.46
N SER A 9 -2.10 -44.09 -10.38
CA SER A 9 -3.19 -43.28 -9.85
C SER A 9 -2.92 -41.79 -10.04
N SER A 10 -3.91 -41.08 -10.59
CA SER A 10 -3.98 -39.64 -10.75
C SER A 10 -3.40 -38.89 -9.54
N PRO A 11 -2.64 -37.79 -9.73
CA PRO A 11 -2.30 -36.93 -8.62
C PRO A 11 -3.61 -36.37 -8.03
N LYS A 12 -3.92 -36.79 -6.79
CA LYS A 12 -4.91 -36.15 -5.92
C LYS A 12 -4.71 -34.64 -5.99
N GLY A 13 -5.79 -33.91 -6.22
CA GLY A 13 -5.79 -32.46 -6.30
C GLY A 13 -4.96 -31.84 -5.17
N SER A 14 -3.95 -31.08 -5.54
CA SER A 14 -3.38 -30.07 -4.66
C SER A 14 -4.40 -28.94 -4.59
N THR A 15 -5.41 -29.09 -3.73
CA THR A 15 -6.12 -27.94 -3.17
C THR A 15 -5.06 -27.07 -2.52
N SER A 16 -4.57 -26.06 -3.25
CA SER A 16 -3.78 -24.99 -2.68
C SER A 16 -4.70 -24.30 -1.69
N SER A 17 -4.52 -24.62 -0.40
CA SER A 17 -5.13 -23.87 0.68
C SER A 17 -4.77 -22.41 0.46
N SER A 18 -5.75 -21.63 -0.03
CA SER A 18 -5.67 -20.18 -0.16
C SER A 18 -5.64 -19.60 1.24
N GLY A 19 -4.49 -19.72 1.91
CA GLY A 19 -4.22 -19.05 3.16
C GLY A 19 -4.31 -17.56 2.87
N SER A 20 -5.34 -16.91 3.41
CA SER A 20 -5.45 -15.46 3.40
C SER A 20 -4.23 -14.89 4.12
N PHE A 21 -3.25 -14.40 3.36
CA PHE A 21 -2.15 -13.64 3.91
C PHE A 21 -2.69 -12.27 4.33
N HIS A 22 -2.93 -12.10 5.63
CA HIS A 22 -3.29 -10.81 6.20
C HIS A 22 -2.04 -9.92 6.22
N VAL A 23 -1.86 -9.14 5.15
CA VAL A 23 -0.85 -8.09 5.12
C VAL A 23 -1.30 -6.98 6.07
N LYS A 24 -0.52 -6.71 7.12
CA LYS A 24 -0.73 -5.53 7.96
C LYS A 24 -0.37 -4.30 7.14
N ILE A 25 -1.36 -3.47 6.86
CA ILE A 25 -1.19 -2.16 6.21
C ILE A 25 -1.54 -1.06 7.21
N THR A 26 -0.79 0.04 7.19
CA THR A 26 -1.21 1.23 7.95
C THR A 26 -2.26 2.00 7.15
N VAL A 27 -3.07 2.79 7.85
CA VAL A 27 -4.03 3.70 7.18
C VAL A 27 -3.30 4.69 6.28
N ALA A 28 -2.11 5.16 6.69
CA ALA A 28 -1.30 6.06 5.88
C ALA A 28 -0.86 5.41 4.55
N ASP A 29 -0.38 4.17 4.58
CA ASP A 29 0.03 3.46 3.35
C ASP A 29 -1.17 3.23 2.42
N ALA A 30 -2.34 2.87 2.98
CA ALA A 30 -3.56 2.71 2.21
C ALA A 30 -4.03 4.02 1.56
N LEU A 31 -3.95 5.13 2.30
CA LEU A 31 -4.31 6.46 1.80
C LEU A 31 -3.37 6.90 0.68
N LEU A 32 -2.05 6.71 0.82
CA LEU A 32 -1.07 7.09 -0.19
C LEU A 32 -1.26 6.31 -1.49
N LYS A 33 -1.52 5.01 -1.40
CA LYS A 33 -1.83 4.19 -2.57
C LYS A 33 -3.08 4.70 -3.31
N GLU A 34 -4.08 5.14 -2.57
CA GLU A 34 -5.30 5.70 -3.16
C GLU A 34 -5.06 7.08 -3.78
N LEU A 35 -4.29 7.94 -3.11
CA LEU A 35 -3.89 9.26 -3.64
C LEU A 35 -3.09 9.12 -4.94
N GLU A 36 -2.15 8.18 -5.00
CA GLU A 36 -1.41 7.85 -6.22
C GLU A 36 -2.36 7.34 -7.32
N ARG A 37 -3.31 6.46 -6.96
CA ARG A 37 -4.30 5.91 -7.91
C ARG A 37 -5.16 6.98 -8.57
N ILE A 38 -5.51 8.05 -7.84
CA ILE A 38 -6.28 9.17 -8.37
C ILE A 38 -5.39 10.27 -9.00
N GLY A 39 -4.07 10.06 -9.07
CA GLY A 39 -3.14 10.94 -9.76
C GLY A 39 -2.67 12.14 -8.93
N VAL A 40 -2.76 12.10 -7.60
CA VAL A 40 -2.19 13.15 -6.75
C VAL A 40 -0.67 13.04 -6.76
N ASP A 41 0.01 14.13 -7.09
CA ASP A 41 1.48 14.21 -7.07
C ASP A 41 2.04 15.12 -5.97
N THR A 42 1.25 16.05 -5.42
CA THR A 42 1.72 17.06 -4.47
C THR A 42 0.89 17.05 -3.19
N VAL A 43 1.56 17.15 -2.04
CA VAL A 43 0.95 17.25 -0.71
C VAL A 43 1.36 18.57 -0.06
N PHE A 44 0.37 19.40 0.30
CA PHE A 44 0.57 20.64 1.05
C PHE A 44 0.16 20.44 2.51
N GLY A 45 1.00 20.86 3.46
CA GLY A 45 0.66 20.66 4.87
C GLY A 45 1.61 21.30 5.87
N ILE A 46 1.23 21.22 7.15
CA ILE A 46 2.07 21.60 8.29
C ILE A 46 2.62 20.33 8.94
N ILE A 47 3.88 20.36 9.36
CA ILE A 47 4.50 19.23 10.07
C ILE A 47 4.26 19.39 11.58
N SER A 48 3.71 18.36 12.21
CA SER A 48 3.38 18.28 13.63
C SER A 48 3.58 16.85 14.14
N ILE A 49 3.82 16.67 15.44
CA ILE A 49 4.08 15.34 16.02
C ILE A 49 2.97 14.32 15.71
N HIS A 50 1.73 14.78 15.58
CA HIS A 50 0.57 13.93 15.30
C HIS A 50 0.50 13.41 13.86
N ASN A 51 1.10 14.12 12.91
CA ASN A 51 1.07 13.75 11.49
C ASN A 51 2.41 13.21 10.97
N ILE A 52 3.45 13.16 11.80
CA ILE A 52 4.73 12.51 11.48
C ILE A 52 4.56 11.10 10.89
N PRO A 53 3.68 10.21 11.42
CA PRO A 53 3.53 8.88 10.83
C PRO A 53 3.07 8.89 9.36
N PHE A 54 2.29 9.91 8.97
CA PHE A 54 1.86 10.08 7.58
C PHE A 54 2.99 10.59 6.70
N TYR A 55 3.78 11.57 7.16
CA TYR A 55 4.97 12.04 6.44
C TYR A 55 6.06 10.97 6.35
N ASP A 56 6.22 10.12 7.35
CA ASP A 56 7.10 8.95 7.29
C ASP A 56 6.63 7.97 6.20
N ALA A 57 5.32 7.72 6.12
CA ALA A 57 4.75 6.91 5.05
C ALA A 57 5.02 7.53 3.67
N ILE A 58 4.85 8.84 3.49
CA ILE A 58 5.19 9.53 2.23
C ILE A 58 6.67 9.31 1.89
N LYS A 59 7.56 9.47 2.87
CA LYS A 59 9.00 9.30 2.68
C LYS A 59 9.37 7.86 2.29
N ARG A 60 8.71 6.85 2.88
CA ARG A 60 8.89 5.43 2.53
C ARG A 60 8.31 5.08 1.15
N HIS A 61 7.17 5.65 0.81
CA HIS A 61 6.45 5.36 -0.44
C HIS A 61 7.09 6.05 -1.66
N GLY A 62 7.54 7.29 -1.49
CA GLY A 62 8.03 8.13 -2.59
C GLY A 62 6.91 8.62 -3.50
N GLY A 63 7.28 9.30 -4.60
CA GLY A 63 6.34 9.73 -5.64
C GLY A 63 5.59 11.04 -5.37
N PHE A 64 5.53 11.51 -4.13
CA PHE A 64 4.87 12.76 -3.77
C PHE A 64 5.85 13.91 -3.54
N ARG A 65 5.55 15.07 -4.11
CA ARG A 65 6.19 16.34 -3.75
C ARG A 65 5.54 16.90 -2.49
N VAL A 66 6.31 17.04 -1.43
CA VAL A 66 5.81 17.63 -0.18
C VAL A 66 6.15 19.11 -0.12
N VAL A 67 5.13 19.95 0.05
CA VAL A 67 5.25 21.40 0.25
C VAL A 67 4.81 21.74 1.66
N ALA A 68 5.80 22.02 2.53
CA ALA A 68 5.53 22.39 3.91
C ALA A 68 5.24 23.89 4.03
N GLY A 69 4.15 24.24 4.72
CA GLY A 69 3.82 25.62 5.09
C GLY A 69 4.11 25.92 6.57
N ARG A 70 3.79 27.16 6.99
CA ARG A 70 3.83 27.58 8.40
C ARG A 70 2.46 27.82 9.03
N HIS A 71 1.43 28.05 8.21
CA HIS A 71 0.07 28.31 8.64
C HIS A 71 -0.91 27.42 7.87
N GLU A 72 -1.88 26.86 8.58
CA GLU A 72 -2.89 25.95 8.00
C GLU A 72 -3.68 26.62 6.87
N GLY A 73 -4.11 27.88 7.06
CA GLY A 73 -4.80 28.63 6.01
C GLY A 73 -3.96 28.82 4.74
N ALA A 74 -2.64 28.96 4.87
CA ALA A 74 -1.76 29.10 3.71
C ALA A 74 -1.65 27.78 2.92
N VAL A 75 -1.53 26.64 3.60
CA VAL A 75 -1.43 25.33 2.91
C VAL A 75 -2.74 24.92 2.27
N VAL A 76 -3.88 25.28 2.87
CA VAL A 76 -5.20 25.07 2.25
C VAL A 76 -5.33 25.90 0.99
N ASN A 77 -5.00 27.19 1.03
CA ASN A 77 -5.05 28.04 -0.17
C ASN A 77 -4.08 27.57 -1.27
N MET A 78 -2.90 27.04 -0.90
CA MET A 78 -1.97 26.45 -1.88
C MET A 78 -2.50 25.15 -2.50
N ALA A 79 -3.31 24.38 -1.77
CA ALA A 79 -3.88 23.13 -2.27
C ALA A 79 -5.11 23.34 -3.16
N ASP A 80 -5.81 24.47 -2.99
CA ASP A 80 -6.99 24.84 -3.79
C ASP A 80 -6.62 25.46 -5.15
N ALA A 81 -5.45 26.11 -5.24
CA ALA A 81 -4.96 26.80 -6.43
C ALA A 81 -4.42 25.84 -7.50
#